data_AF-A0A9E5ZNN3-F1
#
_entry.id   AF-A0A9E5ZNN3-F1
#
_cell.length_a   1.000
_cell.length_b   1.000
_cell.length_c   1.000
_cell.angle_alpha   90.00
_cell.angle_beta   90.00
_cell.angle_gamma   90.00
#
_symmetry.space_group_name_H-M   'P 1'
#
loop_
_entity.id
_entity.type
_entity.pdbx_description
1 polymer ?
#
loop_
_entity_poly.entity_id
_entity_poly.type
_entity_poly.pdbx_seq_one_letter_code
_entity_poly.pdbx_strand_id
1 'polypeptide(L)'
;MKEFGIDSMKYRKSTHLAGVDVESIISEKGICKLVIKDSYYDTNVDVSGNKTDGYFVEFENQKPMVVNSGNRKQIAKIYKDLKKCSSTDSRNISNWIGLEIELYFDENVKMMGKRTGGIKVKYILPENKADDKKALEDLGKCKSLNELKTVWSGLSNEEQILPTVLAKKEQLKNKLK
;
A
#
# COMPACT_ATOMS: atom_id res chain seq x y z
N MET A 1 8.70 34.63 -25.39
CA MET A 1 7.53 34.20 -26.20
C MET A 1 6.33 34.11 -25.26
N LYS A 2 5.14 34.58 -25.65
CA LYS A 2 3.93 34.47 -24.82
C LYS A 2 3.13 33.25 -25.28
N GLU A 3 2.74 32.37 -24.37
CA GLU A 3 1.91 31.19 -24.64
C GLU A 3 0.50 31.40 -24.09
N PHE A 4 -0.52 30.94 -24.82
CA PHE A 4 -1.93 31.02 -24.45
C PHE A 4 -2.56 29.64 -24.50
N GLY A 5 -3.63 29.40 -23.73
CA GLY A 5 -4.34 28.12 -23.73
C GLY A 5 -3.56 26.95 -23.13
N ILE A 6 -2.55 27.22 -22.30
CA ILE A 6 -1.78 26.20 -21.59
C ILE A 6 -2.37 25.91 -20.21
N ASP A 7 -2.14 24.69 -19.73
CA ASP A 7 -2.42 24.33 -18.33
C ASP A 7 -1.62 25.24 -17.38
N SER A 8 -2.29 25.81 -16.37
CA SER A 8 -1.68 26.72 -15.39
C SER A 8 -0.59 26.03 -14.54
N MET A 9 -0.56 24.70 -14.54
CA MET A 9 0.38 23.85 -13.84
C MET A 9 1.63 23.51 -14.66
N LYS A 10 1.61 23.76 -15.99
CA LYS A 10 2.71 23.43 -16.92
C LYS A 10 4.08 23.92 -16.46
N TYR A 11 4.15 25.11 -15.86
CA TYR A 11 5.40 25.73 -15.43
C TYR A 11 5.60 25.74 -13.91
N ARG A 12 4.79 24.96 -13.17
CA ARG A 12 4.92 24.89 -11.71
C ARG A 12 6.19 24.15 -11.32
N LYS A 13 7.13 24.89 -10.72
CA LYS A 13 8.38 24.35 -10.17
C LYS A 13 8.17 24.00 -8.70
N SER A 14 7.82 22.74 -8.42
CA SER A 14 7.82 22.19 -7.06
C SER A 14 8.98 21.20 -6.92
N THR A 15 9.76 21.34 -5.84
CA THR A 15 10.89 20.43 -5.54
C THR A 15 10.42 19.11 -4.92
N HIS A 16 9.25 19.12 -4.28
CA HIS A 16 8.67 17.97 -3.59
C HIS A 16 7.25 17.69 -4.09
N LEU A 17 6.77 16.48 -3.82
CA LEU A 17 5.42 16.05 -4.15
C LEU A 17 4.38 16.89 -3.38
N ALA A 18 3.47 17.53 -4.09
CA ALA A 18 2.37 18.28 -3.50
C ALA A 18 1.02 17.63 -3.83
N GLY A 19 -0.05 18.10 -3.15
CA GLY A 19 -1.40 17.55 -3.33
C GLY A 19 -1.84 17.51 -4.80
N VAL A 20 -1.61 18.60 -5.52
CA VAL A 20 -1.95 18.67 -6.94
C VAL A 20 -1.16 17.70 -7.82
N ASP A 21 0.10 17.36 -7.47
CA ASP A 21 0.83 16.33 -8.20
C ASP A 21 0.15 14.96 -8.02
N VAL A 22 -0.38 14.66 -6.82
CA VAL A 22 -1.17 13.44 -6.55
C VAL A 22 -2.49 13.45 -7.31
N GLU A 23 -3.21 14.58 -7.31
CA GLU A 23 -4.49 14.72 -8.03
C GLU A 23 -4.32 14.57 -9.55
N SER A 24 -3.24 15.13 -10.13
CA SER A 24 -2.90 14.93 -11.54
C SER A 24 -2.63 13.46 -11.85
N ILE A 25 -1.84 12.77 -11.02
CA ILE A 25 -1.58 11.33 -11.20
C ILE A 25 -2.88 10.51 -11.14
N ILE A 26 -3.77 10.82 -10.19
CA ILE A 26 -5.07 10.14 -10.07
C ILE A 26 -5.95 10.44 -11.30
N SER A 27 -5.94 11.67 -11.81
CA SER A 27 -6.72 12.04 -13.00
C SER A 27 -6.23 11.32 -14.26
N GLU A 28 -4.91 11.14 -14.39
CA GLU A 28 -4.30 10.46 -15.53
C GLU A 28 -4.37 8.92 -15.46
N LYS A 29 -4.14 8.34 -14.27
CA LYS A 29 -3.96 6.88 -14.08
C LYS A 29 -5.08 6.22 -13.28
N GLY A 30 -6.03 6.98 -12.77
CA GLY A 30 -7.10 6.53 -11.87
C GLY A 30 -6.65 6.31 -10.41
N ILE A 31 -5.37 6.04 -10.16
CA ILE A 31 -4.81 5.76 -8.83
C ILE A 31 -3.36 6.26 -8.73
N CYS A 32 -2.98 6.80 -7.58
CA CYS A 32 -1.61 7.20 -7.29
C CYS A 32 -0.92 6.14 -6.43
N LYS A 33 -0.31 5.14 -7.08
CA LYS A 33 0.54 4.13 -6.44
C LYS A 33 2.00 4.42 -6.73
N LEU A 34 2.81 4.48 -5.68
CA LEU A 34 4.25 4.79 -5.78
C LEU A 34 5.05 3.79 -4.94
N VAL A 35 6.21 3.38 -5.46
CA VAL A 35 7.16 2.53 -4.75
C VAL A 35 8.22 3.40 -4.09
N ILE A 36 8.44 3.20 -2.79
CA ILE A 36 9.48 3.90 -2.04
C ILE A 36 10.84 3.37 -2.48
N LYS A 37 11.66 4.23 -3.08
CA LYS A 37 13.03 3.93 -3.48
C LYS A 37 14.00 4.10 -2.32
N ASP A 38 13.83 5.18 -1.55
CA ASP A 38 14.65 5.47 -0.37
C ASP A 38 13.82 6.23 0.68
N SER A 39 14.28 6.21 1.92
CA SER A 39 13.63 6.87 3.04
C SER A 39 14.63 7.24 4.12
N TYR A 40 14.67 8.51 4.50
CA TYR A 40 15.70 9.06 5.37
C TYR A 40 15.19 10.26 6.17
N TYR A 41 15.97 10.68 7.17
CA TYR A 41 15.78 11.94 7.87
C TYR A 41 16.86 12.92 7.40
N ASP A 42 16.48 14.15 7.10
CA ASP A 42 17.39 15.19 6.65
C ASP A 42 17.02 16.54 7.28
N THR A 43 18.00 17.44 7.33
CA THR A 43 17.89 18.75 7.96
C THR A 43 18.20 19.87 6.97
N ASN A 44 17.58 21.02 7.16
CA ASN A 44 17.78 22.24 6.37
C ASN A 44 17.52 22.06 4.85
N VAL A 45 16.63 21.12 4.50
CA VAL A 45 16.21 20.85 3.12
C VAL A 45 15.27 21.95 2.64
N ASP A 46 15.45 22.40 1.39
CA ASP A 46 14.54 23.35 0.77
C ASP A 46 13.30 22.64 0.20
N VAL A 47 12.19 22.76 0.93
CA VAL A 47 10.90 22.23 0.54
C VAL A 47 10.01 23.38 0.10
N SER A 48 9.95 23.61 -1.22
CA SER A 48 9.14 24.66 -1.84
C SER A 48 9.41 26.07 -1.27
N GLY A 49 10.68 26.40 -1.04
CA GLY A 49 11.13 27.69 -0.50
C GLY A 49 11.23 27.75 1.02
N ASN A 50 10.87 26.68 1.74
CA ASN A 50 10.95 26.62 3.19
C ASN A 50 12.02 25.62 3.65
N LYS A 51 12.89 26.08 4.56
CA LYS A 51 13.86 25.21 5.23
C LYS A 51 13.14 24.28 6.20
N THR A 52 13.25 22.99 5.96
CA THR A 52 12.52 21.96 6.68
C THR A 52 13.46 20.86 7.15
N ASP A 53 13.36 20.53 8.43
CA ASP A 53 13.90 19.30 9.00
C ASP A 53 12.78 18.25 9.01
N GLY A 54 13.04 17.06 8.52
CA GLY A 54 11.94 16.10 8.36
C GLY A 54 12.35 14.72 7.90
N TYR A 55 11.32 13.90 7.76
CA TYR A 55 11.42 12.56 7.21
C TYR A 55 11.00 12.62 5.75
N PHE A 56 11.78 12.03 4.87
CA PHE A 56 11.59 12.06 3.44
C PHE A 56 11.43 10.64 2.92
N VAL A 57 10.61 10.50 1.88
CA VAL A 57 10.57 9.30 1.03
C VAL A 57 10.82 9.72 -0.40
N GLU A 58 11.77 9.05 -1.04
CA GLU A 58 12.01 9.14 -2.47
C GLU A 58 11.22 8.04 -3.18
N PHE A 59 10.68 8.36 -4.35
CA PHE A 59 9.96 7.40 -5.19
C PHE A 59 10.73 7.15 -6.48
N GLU A 60 10.53 6.00 -7.11
CA GLU A 60 11.25 5.64 -8.34
C GLU A 60 10.99 6.62 -9.51
N ASN A 61 9.76 7.11 -9.64
CA ASN A 61 9.31 7.89 -10.80
C ASN A 61 8.57 9.18 -10.42
N GLN A 62 8.75 9.67 -9.19
CA GLN A 62 8.10 10.89 -8.72
C GLN A 62 8.98 11.69 -7.77
N LYS A 63 8.62 12.97 -7.60
CA LYS A 63 9.26 13.89 -6.65
C LYS A 63 9.22 13.31 -5.23
N PRO A 64 10.25 13.57 -4.40
CA PRO A 64 10.24 13.12 -3.00
C PRO A 64 9.10 13.76 -2.21
N MET A 65 8.62 13.07 -1.18
CA MET A 65 7.57 13.56 -0.29
C MET A 65 8.12 13.74 1.13
N VAL A 66 7.79 14.89 1.73
CA VAL A 66 7.97 15.09 3.17
C VAL A 66 6.86 14.34 3.91
N VAL A 67 7.24 13.41 4.78
CA VAL A 67 6.30 12.52 5.47
C VAL A 67 6.01 13.03 6.87
N ASN A 68 4.81 13.60 7.04
CA ASN A 68 4.33 14.02 8.36
C ASN A 68 4.08 12.82 9.30
N SER A 69 3.82 13.09 10.58
CA SER A 69 3.63 12.06 11.60
C SER A 69 2.47 11.11 11.31
N GLY A 70 1.37 11.60 10.71
CA GLY A 70 0.22 10.78 10.34
C GLY A 70 0.57 9.78 9.24
N ASN A 71 1.20 10.26 8.17
CA ASN A 71 1.62 9.42 7.05
C ASN A 71 2.72 8.43 7.48
N ARG A 72 3.66 8.82 8.34
CA ARG A 72 4.67 7.90 8.90
C ARG A 72 4.04 6.75 9.69
N LYS A 73 3.07 7.06 10.56
CA LYS A 73 2.32 6.03 11.30
C LYS A 73 1.59 5.08 10.35
N GLN A 74 1.02 5.63 9.28
CA GLN A 74 0.27 4.85 8.30
C GLN A 74 1.18 3.92 7.48
N ILE A 75 2.33 4.40 7.01
CA ILE A 75 3.33 3.60 6.31
C ILE A 75 3.87 2.49 7.23
N ALA A 76 4.22 2.84 8.47
CA ALA A 76 4.67 1.85 9.46
C ALA A 76 3.61 0.77 9.71
N LYS A 77 2.32 1.15 9.81
CA LYS A 77 1.22 0.19 9.95
C LYS A 77 1.14 -0.76 8.76
N ILE A 78 1.13 -0.23 7.53
CA ILE A 78 1.11 -1.04 6.31
C ILE A 78 2.30 -2.01 6.29
N TYR A 79 3.51 -1.52 6.56
CA TYR A 79 4.70 -2.37 6.59
C TYR A 79 4.60 -3.47 7.65
N LYS A 80 4.14 -3.13 8.86
CA LYS A 80 3.95 -4.08 9.95
C LYS A 80 2.98 -5.20 9.56
N ASP A 81 1.85 -4.83 8.97
CA ASP A 81 0.80 -5.77 8.61
C ASP A 81 1.24 -6.67 7.44
N LEU A 82 2.01 -6.15 6.48
CA LEU A 82 2.58 -6.91 5.36
C LEU A 82 3.71 -7.85 5.78
N LYS A 83 4.62 -7.40 6.66
CA LYS A 83 5.82 -8.16 7.05
C LYS A 83 5.66 -8.93 8.36
N LYS A 84 4.53 -8.78 9.05
CA LYS A 84 4.23 -9.38 10.37
C LYS A 84 5.37 -9.17 11.38
N CYS A 85 5.95 -7.97 11.39
CA CYS A 85 7.12 -7.63 12.20
C CYS A 85 6.76 -6.86 13.49
N SER A 86 7.76 -6.55 14.30
CA SER A 86 7.54 -5.76 15.52
C SER A 86 7.16 -4.31 15.22
N SER A 87 6.60 -3.62 16.22
CA SER A 87 6.35 -2.17 16.13
C SER A 87 7.64 -1.35 16.04
N THR A 88 8.79 -1.89 16.45
CA THR A 88 10.08 -1.21 16.34
C THR A 88 10.61 -1.31 14.91
N ASP A 89 10.57 -2.51 14.33
CA ASP A 89 11.04 -2.74 12.95
C ASP A 89 10.20 -1.96 11.94
N SER A 90 8.88 -1.93 12.14
CA SER A 90 7.98 -1.18 11.26
C SER A 90 8.14 0.33 11.34
N ARG A 91 8.69 0.87 12.44
CA ARG A 91 8.99 2.31 12.59
C ARG A 91 10.37 2.68 12.09
N ASN A 92 11.24 1.71 11.81
CA ASN A 92 12.52 1.97 11.19
C ASN A 92 12.28 2.37 9.72
N ILE A 93 12.57 3.63 9.39
CA ILE A 93 12.25 4.21 8.09
C ILE A 93 12.95 3.46 6.96
N SER A 94 14.20 3.03 7.13
CA SER A 94 14.96 2.29 6.10
C SER A 94 14.31 0.97 5.72
N ASN A 95 13.45 0.40 6.56
CA ASN A 95 12.71 -0.81 6.23
C ASN A 95 11.58 -0.56 5.22
N TRP A 96 11.19 0.69 4.99
CA TRP A 96 10.11 1.04 4.05
C TRP A 96 10.56 0.98 2.58
N ILE A 97 11.86 0.82 2.31
CA ILE A 97 12.39 0.70 0.96
C ILE A 97 11.75 -0.50 0.24
N GLY A 98 11.30 -0.28 -0.99
CA GLY A 98 10.57 -1.25 -1.81
C GLY A 98 9.09 -1.41 -1.47
N LEU A 99 8.55 -0.65 -0.50
CA LEU A 99 7.14 -0.67 -0.18
C LEU A 99 6.34 0.13 -1.21
N GLU A 100 5.32 -0.49 -1.80
CA GLU A 100 4.30 0.19 -2.60
C GLU A 100 3.28 0.85 -1.65
N ILE A 101 3.06 2.16 -1.83
CA ILE A 101 2.05 2.92 -1.10
C ILE A 101 1.09 3.60 -2.07
N GLU A 102 -0.18 3.68 -1.67
CA GLU A 102 -1.20 4.44 -2.40
C GLU A 102 -1.41 5.79 -1.70
N LEU A 103 -1.37 6.87 -2.48
CA LEU A 103 -1.58 8.23 -2.03
C LEU A 103 -2.90 8.78 -2.52
N TYR A 104 -3.53 9.63 -1.71
CA TYR A 104 -4.69 10.43 -2.11
C TYR A 104 -4.62 11.81 -1.47
N PHE A 105 -5.30 12.78 -2.07
CA PHE A 105 -5.47 14.11 -1.49
C PHE A 105 -6.76 14.15 -0.66
N ASP A 106 -6.67 14.65 0.57
CA ASP A 106 -7.81 14.83 1.46
C ASP A 106 -7.98 16.31 1.78
N GLU A 107 -9.02 16.92 1.23
CA GLU A 107 -9.38 18.33 1.43
C GLU A 107 -9.76 18.66 2.89
N ASN A 108 -10.15 17.66 3.69
CA ASN A 108 -10.62 17.85 5.05
C ASN A 108 -9.48 17.89 6.07
N VAL A 109 -8.23 17.68 5.65
CA VAL A 109 -7.08 17.76 6.55
C VAL A 109 -7.00 19.16 7.15
N LYS A 110 -6.90 19.19 8.49
CA LYS A 110 -6.74 20.42 9.25
C LYS A 110 -5.35 20.51 9.85
N MET A 111 -4.73 21.67 9.70
CA MET A 111 -3.50 22.04 10.38
C MET A 111 -3.79 23.23 11.30
N MET A 112 -3.49 23.09 12.59
CA MET A 112 -3.76 24.14 13.61
C MET A 112 -5.20 24.68 13.57
N GLY A 113 -6.18 23.78 13.40
CA GLY A 113 -7.61 24.11 13.38
C GLY A 113 -8.15 24.62 12.03
N LYS A 114 -7.29 24.97 11.07
CA LYS A 114 -7.69 25.43 9.73
C LYS A 114 -7.67 24.28 8.73
N ARG A 115 -8.66 24.19 7.84
CA ARG A 115 -8.64 23.24 6.72
C ARG A 115 -7.57 23.70 5.72
N THR A 116 -6.63 22.82 5.40
CA THR A 116 -5.52 23.09 4.48
C THR A 116 -5.44 22.09 3.34
N GLY A 117 -6.19 20.99 3.43
CA GLY A 117 -5.95 19.83 2.59
C GLY A 117 -4.60 19.17 2.89
N GLY A 118 -4.38 17.97 2.37
CA GLY A 118 -3.10 17.30 2.51
C GLY A 118 -3.05 15.93 1.86
N ILE A 119 -1.83 15.50 1.51
CA ILE A 119 -1.57 14.14 1.04
C ILE A 119 -1.73 13.17 2.20
N LYS A 120 -2.48 12.09 1.96
CA LYS A 120 -2.66 10.97 2.87
C LYS A 120 -2.21 9.67 2.21
N VAL A 121 -1.65 8.79 3.02
CA VAL A 121 -1.37 7.41 2.62
C VAL A 121 -2.63 6.59 2.87
N LYS A 122 -3.14 5.90 1.86
CA LYS A 122 -4.27 5.00 2.02
C LYS A 122 -3.80 3.72 2.68
N TYR A 123 -4.57 3.22 3.64
CA TYR A 123 -4.32 1.89 4.19
C TYR A 123 -4.70 0.83 3.16
N ILE A 124 -3.70 0.09 2.68
CA ILE A 124 -3.92 -1.09 1.85
C ILE A 124 -3.92 -2.28 2.80
N LEU A 125 -5.07 -2.96 2.92
CA LEU A 125 -5.10 -4.26 3.60
C LEU A 125 -4.17 -5.19 2.84
N PRO A 126 -3.29 -5.96 3.52
CA PRO A 126 -2.70 -7.13 2.89
C PRO A 126 -3.85 -7.95 2.32
N GLU A 127 -3.87 -8.19 1.02
CA GLU A 127 -4.66 -9.30 0.52
C GLU A 127 -4.13 -10.52 1.27
N ASN A 128 -4.91 -11.07 2.20
CA ASN A 128 -4.65 -12.38 2.77
C ASN A 128 -4.75 -13.36 1.61
N LYS A 129 -3.68 -13.46 0.81
CA LYS A 129 -3.42 -14.62 -0.02
C LYS A 129 -3.10 -15.73 0.99
N ALA A 130 -4.16 -16.32 1.53
CA ALA A 130 -4.06 -17.61 2.17
C ALA A 130 -3.30 -18.51 1.19
N ASP A 131 -2.20 -19.09 1.66
CA ASP A 131 -1.34 -19.93 0.82
C ASP A 131 -2.11 -21.21 0.52
N ASP A 132 -2.48 -21.40 -0.75
CA ASP A 132 -3.25 -22.56 -1.19
C ASP A 132 -2.44 -23.85 -1.11
N LYS A 133 -1.10 -23.80 -0.99
CA LYS A 133 -0.24 -24.99 -0.97
C LYS A 133 -0.64 -25.99 0.11
N LYS A 134 -0.79 -25.52 1.36
CA LYS A 134 -1.09 -26.42 2.48
C LYS A 134 -2.49 -27.02 2.36
N ALA A 135 -3.47 -26.18 2.00
CA ALA A 135 -4.85 -26.62 1.78
C ALA A 135 -4.93 -27.65 0.62
N LEU A 136 -4.20 -27.44 -0.47
CA LEU A 136 -4.15 -28.37 -1.60
C LEU A 136 -3.45 -29.68 -1.25
N GLU A 137 -2.39 -29.66 -0.44
CA GLU A 137 -1.72 -30.86 0.07
C GLU A 137 -2.62 -31.69 0.98
N ASP A 138 -3.31 -31.04 1.93
CA ASP A 138 -4.18 -31.73 2.88
C ASP A 138 -5.42 -32.31 2.18
N LEU A 139 -5.99 -31.59 1.22
CA LEU A 139 -7.03 -32.13 0.33
C LEU A 139 -6.51 -33.30 -0.51
N GLY A 140 -5.27 -33.23 -1.01
CA GLY A 140 -4.64 -34.29 -1.81
C GLY A 140 -4.45 -35.62 -1.07
N LYS A 141 -4.40 -35.60 0.27
CA LYS A 141 -4.25 -36.80 1.12
C LYS A 141 -5.56 -37.52 1.42
N CYS A 142 -6.71 -36.89 1.15
CA CYS A 142 -8.03 -37.45 1.44
C CYS A 142 -8.32 -38.67 0.54
N LYS A 143 -8.66 -39.80 1.15
CA LYS A 143 -9.02 -41.06 0.47
C LYS A 143 -10.50 -41.40 0.55
N SER A 144 -11.26 -40.70 1.39
CA SER A 144 -12.71 -40.88 1.54
C SER A 144 -13.45 -39.55 1.61
N LEU A 145 -14.76 -39.58 1.32
CA LEU A 145 -15.62 -38.40 1.43
C LEU A 145 -15.72 -37.86 2.88
N ASN A 146 -15.59 -38.72 3.88
CA ASN A 146 -15.62 -38.30 5.29
C ASN A 146 -14.35 -37.55 5.67
N GLU A 147 -13.18 -38.04 5.26
CA GLU A 147 -11.90 -37.32 5.44
C GLU A 147 -11.93 -35.96 4.74
N LEU A 148 -12.46 -35.91 3.50
CA LEU A 148 -12.59 -34.66 2.76
C LEU A 148 -13.46 -33.63 3.51
N LYS A 149 -14.57 -34.08 4.13
CA LYS A 149 -15.42 -33.20 4.94
C LYS A 149 -14.69 -32.70 6.18
N THR A 150 -13.98 -33.57 6.90
CA THR A 150 -13.22 -33.21 8.10
C THR A 150 -12.10 -32.23 7.79
N VAL A 151 -11.30 -32.49 6.74
CA VAL A 151 -10.23 -31.59 6.29
C VAL A 151 -10.80 -30.25 5.85
N TRP A 152 -11.89 -30.26 5.06
CA TRP A 152 -12.56 -29.02 4.64
C TRP A 152 -13.04 -28.19 5.82
N SER A 153 -13.68 -28.79 6.82
CA SER A 153 -14.15 -28.09 8.02
C SER A 153 -13.00 -27.55 8.89
N GLY A 154 -11.78 -28.09 8.75
CA GLY A 154 -10.59 -27.63 9.44
C GLY A 154 -9.84 -26.49 8.73
N LEU A 155 -10.14 -26.21 7.47
CA LEU A 155 -9.58 -25.08 6.73
C LEU A 155 -10.18 -23.76 7.22
N SER A 156 -9.36 -22.71 7.22
CA SER A 156 -9.82 -21.36 7.53
C SER A 156 -10.81 -20.85 6.47
N ASN A 157 -11.67 -19.90 6.84
CA ASN A 157 -12.61 -19.29 5.91
C ASN A 157 -11.91 -18.66 4.70
N GLU A 158 -10.69 -18.13 4.88
CA GLU A 158 -9.88 -17.52 3.83
C GLU A 158 -9.32 -18.56 2.84
N GLU A 159 -8.96 -19.76 3.30
CA GLU A 159 -8.53 -20.86 2.43
C GLU A 159 -9.71 -21.49 1.66
N GLN A 160 -10.89 -21.57 2.29
CA GLN A 160 -12.08 -22.17 1.68
C GLN A 160 -12.65 -21.37 0.50
N ILE A 161 -12.39 -20.06 0.43
CA ILE A 161 -12.84 -19.19 -0.65
C ILE A 161 -11.86 -19.14 -1.83
N LEU A 162 -10.68 -19.77 -1.73
CA LEU A 162 -9.71 -19.77 -2.82
C LEU A 162 -10.23 -20.60 -4.01
N PRO A 163 -10.22 -20.04 -5.24
CA PRO A 163 -10.69 -20.76 -6.42
C PRO A 163 -9.97 -22.10 -6.66
N THR A 164 -8.67 -22.17 -6.37
CA THR A 164 -7.84 -23.37 -6.51
C THR A 164 -8.28 -24.48 -5.53
N VAL A 165 -8.52 -24.10 -4.28
CA VAL A 165 -8.96 -25.00 -3.20
C VAL A 165 -10.39 -25.52 -3.45
N LEU A 166 -11.30 -24.66 -3.92
CA LEU A 166 -12.66 -25.04 -4.33
C LEU A 166 -12.66 -26.03 -5.50
N ALA A 167 -11.88 -25.73 -6.55
CA ALA A 167 -11.74 -26.62 -7.70
C ALA A 167 -11.22 -28.01 -7.29
N LYS A 168 -10.25 -28.06 -6.39
CA LYS A 168 -9.69 -29.32 -5.89
C LYS A 168 -10.71 -30.12 -5.07
N LYS A 169 -11.48 -29.45 -4.21
CA LYS A 169 -12.56 -30.08 -3.43
C LYS A 169 -13.62 -30.72 -4.32
N GLU A 170 -14.11 -30.00 -5.34
CA GLU A 170 -15.12 -30.50 -6.27
C GLU A 170 -14.56 -31.67 -7.11
N GLN A 171 -13.30 -31.61 -7.52
CA GLN A 171 -12.62 -32.74 -8.18
C GLN A 171 -12.62 -33.99 -7.29
N LEU A 172 -12.30 -33.85 -6.00
CA LEU A 172 -12.23 -34.96 -5.06
C LEU A 172 -13.62 -35.52 -4.71
N LYS A 173 -14.65 -34.67 -4.57
CA LYS A 173 -16.04 -35.14 -4.39
C LYS A 173 -16.52 -36.05 -5.52
N ASN A 174 -16.13 -35.75 -6.76
CA ASN A 174 -16.52 -36.56 -7.92
C ASN A 174 -15.71 -37.86 -8.05
N LYS A 175 -14.51 -37.93 -7.44
CA LYS A 175 -13.57 -39.04 -7.57
C LYS A 175 -13.62 -40.02 -6.40
N LEU A 176 -13.85 -39.53 -5.19
CA LEU A 176 -13.94 -40.32 -3.96
C LEU A 176 -15.36 -40.88 -3.82
N LYS A 177 -15.46 -42.16 -3.44
CA LYS A 177 -16.74 -42.83 -3.14
C LYS A 177 -17.01 -42.82 -1.63
#